data_AF-A0AA51CFB6-F1
#
_entry.id   AF-A0AA51CFB6-F1
#
_cell.length_a   1.000
_cell.length_b   1.000
_cell.length_c   1.000
_cell.angle_alpha   90.00
_cell.angle_beta   90.00
_cell.angle_gamma   90.00
#
_symmetry.space_group_name_H-M   'P 1'
#
loop_
_entity.id
_entity.type
_entity.pdbx_description
1 polymer ?
#
loop_
_entity_poly.entity_id
_entity_poly.type
_entity_poly.pdbx_seq_one_letter_code
_entity_poly.pdbx_strand_id
1 'polypeptide(L)'
;MDKVCAIVDNVIEYIASTGCHFMVGPFETSVEGDFETLMDIIKRCQEIPIEQGAPSTKAYVKIFHNPNGVLTIAEKTDKFK
;
A
#
# COMPACT_ATOMS: atom_id res chain seq x y z
N MET A 1 16.19 -13.43 2.35
CA MET A 1 15.88 -12.01 2.49
C MET A 1 15.62 -11.41 1.11
N ASP A 2 16.57 -11.54 0.19
CA ASP A 2 16.51 -10.95 -1.16
C ASP A 2 15.26 -11.33 -1.97
N LYS A 3 14.82 -12.60 -1.89
CA LYS A 3 13.57 -13.05 -2.53
C LYS A 3 12.32 -12.36 -1.97
N VAL A 4 12.29 -12.10 -0.66
CA VAL A 4 11.15 -11.41 -0.02
C VAL A 4 11.15 -9.95 -0.45
N CYS A 5 12.30 -9.29 -0.43
CA CYS A 5 12.44 -7.92 -0.92
C CYS A 5 12.02 -7.80 -2.39
N ALA A 6 12.46 -8.71 -3.27
CA ALA A 6 12.05 -8.71 -4.67
C ALA A 6 10.53 -8.86 -4.86
N ILE A 7 9.86 -9.67 -4.04
CA ILE A 7 8.39 -9.76 -4.06
C ILE A 7 7.76 -8.45 -3.59
N VAL A 8 8.28 -7.84 -2.53
CA VAL A 8 7.82 -6.53 -2.02
C VAL A 8 8.03 -5.43 -3.08
N ASP A 9 9.15 -5.44 -3.80
CA ASP A 9 9.43 -4.48 -4.88
C ASP A 9 8.35 -4.55 -5.96
N ASN A 10 7.93 -5.75 -6.38
CA ASN A 10 6.84 -5.93 -7.35
C ASN A 10 5.49 -5.41 -6.82
N VAL A 11 5.23 -5.55 -5.53
CA VAL A 11 4.00 -4.99 -4.91
C VAL A 11 4.06 -3.46 -4.90
N ILE A 12 5.22 -2.87 -4.60
CA ILE A 12 5.42 -1.41 -4.62
C ILE A 12 5.33 -0.88 -6.07
N GLU A 13 5.88 -1.58 -7.05
CA GLU A 13 5.74 -1.24 -8.47
C GLU A 13 4.28 -1.26 -8.91
N TYR A 14 3.51 -2.27 -8.48
CA TYR A 14 2.07 -2.29 -8.70
C TYR A 14 1.39 -1.06 -8.07
N ILE A 15 1.65 -0.74 -6.80
CA ILE A 15 1.08 0.44 -6.14
C ILE A 15 1.44 1.71 -6.94
N ALA A 16 2.68 1.85 -7.39
CA ALA A 16 3.11 2.98 -8.20
C ALA A 16 2.36 3.07 -9.53
N SER A 17 2.01 1.93 -10.15
CA SER A 17 1.23 1.88 -11.39
C SER A 17 -0.22 2.35 -11.26
N THR A 18 -0.76 2.40 -10.04
CA THR A 18 -2.18 2.77 -9.80
C THR A 18 -2.45 4.26 -10.03
N GLY A 19 -1.41 5.09 -9.99
CA GLY A 19 -1.53 6.55 -10.02
C GLY A 19 -1.98 7.17 -8.68
N CYS A 20 -2.27 6.37 -7.64
CA CYS A 20 -2.54 6.87 -6.30
C CYS A 20 -1.29 7.54 -5.70
N HIS A 21 -1.51 8.57 -4.89
CA HIS A 21 -0.42 9.11 -4.07
C HIS A 21 -0.05 8.10 -2.99
N PHE A 22 1.24 7.79 -2.84
CA PHE A 22 1.71 6.83 -1.86
C PHE A 22 3.06 7.23 -1.28
N MET A 23 3.37 6.67 -0.12
CA MET A 23 4.65 6.83 0.56
C MET A 23 5.07 5.50 1.17
N VAL A 24 6.24 5.01 0.76
CA VAL A 24 6.87 3.81 1.34
C VAL A 24 7.54 4.19 2.65
N GLY A 25 7.17 3.50 3.72
CA GLY A 25 7.81 3.56 5.03
C GLY A 25 8.52 2.25 5.38
N PRO A 26 9.22 2.19 6.53
CA PRO A 26 10.00 1.02 6.92
C PRO A 26 9.15 -0.22 7.26
N PHE A 27 7.90 -0.04 7.69
CA PHE A 27 7.01 -1.12 8.11
C PHE A 27 5.70 -1.20 7.31
N GLU A 28 5.39 -0.18 6.51
CA GLU A 28 4.16 -0.09 5.74
C GLU A 28 4.32 0.82 4.52
N THR A 29 3.39 0.71 3.57
CA THR A 29 3.17 1.73 2.53
C THR A 29 1.85 2.41 2.81
N SER A 30 1.86 3.74 2.93
CA SER A 30 0.62 4.53 3.02
C SER A 30 0.17 4.92 1.62
N VAL A 31 -1.11 4.76 1.31
CA VAL A 31 -1.72 5.04 0.00
C VAL A 31 -2.98 5.89 0.20
N GLU A 32 -3.15 6.91 -0.65
CA GLU A 32 -4.30 7.81 -0.64
C GLU A 32 -5.12 7.65 -1.91
N GLY A 33 -6.45 7.58 -1.75
CA GLY A 33 -7.38 7.38 -2.85
C GLY A 33 -8.81 7.25 -2.33
N ASP A 34 -9.74 7.01 -3.26
CA ASP A 34 -11.09 6.64 -2.90
C ASP A 34 -11.15 5.23 -2.30
N PHE A 35 -12.18 4.96 -1.51
CA PHE A 35 -12.26 3.73 -0.73
C PHE A 35 -12.29 2.46 -1.61
N GLU A 36 -13.01 2.48 -2.74
CA GLU A 36 -13.13 1.31 -3.61
C GLU A 36 -11.79 0.97 -4.27
N THR A 37 -11.12 1.97 -4.85
CA THR A 37 -9.77 1.81 -5.40
C THR A 37 -8.79 1.27 -4.35
N LEU A 38 -8.82 1.79 -3.13
CA LEU A 38 -7.92 1.31 -2.06
C LEU A 38 -8.21 -0.15 -1.68
N MET A 39 -9.47 -0.60 -1.70
CA MET A 39 -9.80 -1.99 -1.42
C MET A 39 -9.30 -2.93 -2.52
N ASP A 40 -9.40 -2.51 -3.78
CA ASP A 40 -8.86 -3.25 -4.92
C ASP A 40 -7.33 -3.36 -4.85
N ILE A 41 -6.65 -2.28 -4.47
CA ILE A 41 -5.20 -2.28 -4.23
C ILE A 41 -4.83 -3.26 -3.11
N ILE A 42 -5.52 -3.21 -1.96
CA ILE A 42 -5.26 -4.12 -0.82
C ILE A 42 -5.43 -5.58 -1.22
N LYS A 43 -6.45 -5.90 -2.03
CA LYS A 43 -6.66 -7.24 -2.54
C LYS A 43 -5.49 -7.65 -3.45
N ARG A 44 -5.15 -6.82 -4.43
CA ARG A 44 -4.10 -7.14 -5.41
C ARG A 44 -2.72 -7.28 -4.77
N CYS A 45 -2.39 -6.47 -3.77
CA CYS A 45 -1.15 -6.56 -2.98
C CYS A 45 -0.99 -7.92 -2.27
N GLN A 46 -2.08 -8.64 -2.00
CA GLN A 46 -2.03 -9.97 -1.41
C GLN A 46 -1.86 -11.08 -2.44
N GLU A 47 -2.36 -10.89 -3.66
CA GLU A 47 -2.33 -11.85 -4.77
C GLU A 47 -0.95 -11.90 -5.45
N ILE A 48 -0.29 -10.75 -5.65
CA ILE A 48 1.01 -10.67 -6.32
C ILE A 48 2.05 -11.61 -5.68
N PRO A 49 2.24 -11.65 -4.34
CA PRO A 49 3.16 -12.60 -3.73
C PRO A 49 2.82 -14.07 -4.02
N ILE A 50 1.54 -14.43 -4.06
CA ILE A 50 1.08 -15.80 -4.33
C ILE A 50 1.42 -16.20 -5.76
N GLU A 51 1.17 -15.31 -6.72
CA GLU A 51 1.54 -15.49 -8.14
C GLU A 51 3.05 -15.66 -8.33
N GLN A 52 3.85 -15.06 -7.45
CA GLN A 52 5.31 -15.20 -7.42
C GLN A 52 5.80 -16.41 -6.60
N GLY A 53 4.90 -17.27 -6.15
CA GLY A 53 5.21 -18.53 -5.49
C GLY A 53 5.28 -18.46 -3.96
N ALA A 54 4.82 -17.37 -3.33
CA ALA A 54 4.62 -17.35 -1.89
C ALA A 54 3.48 -18.32 -1.52
N PRO A 55 3.63 -19.16 -0.48
CA PRO A 55 2.59 -20.10 -0.09
C PRO A 55 1.37 -19.43 0.56
N SER A 56 1.55 -18.22 1.12
CA SER A 56 0.51 -17.40 1.73
C SER A 56 1.00 -15.96 1.88
N THR A 57 0.05 -15.02 2.02
CA THR A 57 0.32 -13.61 2.33
C THR A 57 -0.41 -13.24 3.61
N LYS A 58 0.17 -12.35 4.42
CA LYS A 58 -0.49 -11.72 5.56
C LYS A 58 -0.37 -10.21 5.44
N ALA A 59 -1.52 -9.52 5.46
CA ALA A 59 -1.57 -8.07 5.43
C ALA A 59 -2.04 -7.51 6.77
N TYR A 60 -1.42 -6.41 7.21
CA TYR A 60 -1.91 -5.56 8.28
C TYR A 60 -2.39 -4.25 7.65
N VAL A 61 -3.69 -4.00 7.68
CA VAL A 61 -4.29 -2.86 7.01
C VAL A 61 -4.93 -1.95 8.05
N LYS A 62 -4.62 -0.65 7.96
CA LYS A 62 -5.28 0.40 8.74
C LYS A 62 -5.95 1.36 7.77
N ILE A 63 -7.27 1.50 7.87
CA ILE A 63 -8.05 2.35 6.97
C ILE A 63 -8.58 3.54 7.77
N PHE A 64 -8.38 4.74 7.24
CA PHE A 64 -9.09 5.92 7.69
C PHE A 64 -10.09 6.30 6.60
N HIS A 65 -11.38 6.04 6.84
CA HIS A 65 -12.48 6.42 5.96
C HIS A 65 -13.37 7.45 6.67
N ASN A 66 -13.60 8.58 6.01
CA ASN A 66 -14.56 9.59 6.42
C ASN A 66 -15.20 10.21 5.17
N PRO A 67 -16.52 10.10 4.97
CA PRO A 67 -17.21 10.72 3.84
C PRO A 67 -17.03 12.24 3.72
N ASN A 68 -16.72 12.90 4.83
CA ASN A 68 -16.48 14.35 4.87
C ASN A 68 -15.01 14.74 4.65
N GLY A 69 -14.15 13.77 4.33
CA GLY A 69 -12.72 13.99 4.10
C GLY A 69 -11.82 13.54 5.26
N VAL A 70 -10.55 13.25 4.92
CA VAL A 70 -9.49 12.84 5.83
C VAL A 70 -8.25 13.71 5.60
N LEU A 71 -7.34 13.76 6.58
CA LEU A 71 -6.04 14.41 6.40
C LEU A 71 -5.16 13.59 5.47
N THR A 72 -4.47 14.29 4.57
CA THR A 72 -3.48 13.71 3.65
C THR A 72 -2.18 13.30 4.36
N ILE A 73 -1.34 12.50 3.69
CA ILE A 73 0.00 12.11 4.14
C ILE A 73 0.83 13.37 4.44
N ALA A 74 0.79 14.34 3.54
CA ALA A 74 1.49 15.62 3.68
C ALA A 74 1.06 16.37 4.95
N GLU A 75 -0.26 16.58 5.13
CA GLU A 75 -0.82 17.28 6.30
C GLU A 75 -0.47 16.60 7.63
N LYS A 76 -0.27 15.27 7.61
CA LYS A 76 0.08 14.50 8.80
C LYS A 76 1.58 14.48 9.09
N THR A 77 2.43 14.58 8.06
CA THR A 77 3.87 14.24 8.19
C THR A 77 4.84 15.36 7.85
N ASP A 78 4.48 16.32 6.97
CA ASP A 78 5.46 17.28 6.44
C ASP A 78 6.07 18.20 7.50
N LYS A 79 5.35 18.45 8.60
CA LYS A 79 5.86 19.19 9.77
C LYS A 79 7.01 18.49 10.52
N PHE A 80 7.32 17.24 10.17
CA PHE A 80 8.36 16.42 10.81
C PHE A 80 9.42 15.91 9.83
N LYS A 81 9.39 16.36 8.57
CA LYS A 81 10.38 16.01 7.54
C LYS A 81 11.53 17.02 7.54
#